data_AF-A0A3B8Q190-F1
#
_entry.id   AF-A0A3B8Q190-F1
#
_cell.length_a   1.000
_cell.length_b   1.000
_cell.length_c   1.000
_cell.angle_alpha   90.00
_cell.angle_beta   90.00
_cell.angle_gamma   90.00
#
_symmetry.space_group_name_H-M   'P 1'
#
loop_
_entity.id
_entity.type
_entity.pdbx_description
1 polymer ?
#
loop_
_entity_poly.entity_id
_entity_poly.type
_entity_poly.pdbx_seq_one_letter_code
_entity_poly.pdbx_strand_id
1 'polypeptide(L)'
;MSERALIVLPDESSKPILDAIAAAKKSLQVKMFVFSDPDLLKAVIAAHNRGVKVRVMLNAARRSGEDDNEHVRKALEKAGVAT
;
A
#
# COMPACT_ATOMS: atom_id res chain seq x y z
N MET A 1 1.21 -18.63 17.05
CA MET A 1 1.28 -17.53 18.02
C MET A 1 1.27 -16.23 17.24
N SER A 2 0.37 -15.30 17.52
CA SER A 2 0.45 -13.97 16.91
C SER A 2 1.57 -13.20 17.59
N GLU A 3 2.63 -12.90 16.85
CA GLU A 3 3.70 -12.02 17.29
C GLU A 3 3.19 -10.57 17.26
N ARG A 4 3.54 -9.79 18.27
CA ARG A 4 3.18 -8.37 18.38
C ARG A 4 4.46 -7.55 18.35
N ALA A 5 4.50 -6.57 17.47
CA ALA A 5 5.57 -5.60 17.40
C ALA A 5 4.98 -4.18 17.50
N LEU A 6 5.72 -3.29 18.15
CA LEU A 6 5.50 -1.85 18.08
C LEU A 6 6.49 -1.31 17.07
N ILE A 7 6.02 -0.52 16.10
CA ILE A 7 6.87 0.15 15.10
C ILE A 7 6.79 1.66 15.39
N VAL A 8 7.92 2.29 15.69
CA VAL A 8 8.06 3.71 15.99
C VAL A 8 8.91 4.37 14.91
N LEU A 9 8.36 5.43 14.31
CA LEU A 9 9.02 6.23 13.29
C LEU A 9 9.58 7.53 13.90
N PRO A 10 10.74 8.03 13.40
CA PRO A 10 11.44 7.57 12.19
C PRO A 10 12.41 6.40 12.40
N ASP A 11 12.71 6.01 13.65
CA ASP A 11 13.80 5.10 14.00
C ASP A 11 13.75 3.74 13.30
N GLU A 12 12.56 3.15 13.14
CA GLU A 12 12.41 1.83 12.50
C GLU A 12 12.19 1.87 10.98
N SER A 13 12.11 3.07 10.38
CA SER A 13 11.84 3.30 8.95
C SER A 13 10.57 2.59 8.42
N SER A 14 10.34 2.63 7.09
CA SER A 14 9.24 1.88 6.45
C SER A 14 9.52 0.38 6.32
N LYS A 15 10.73 -0.08 6.64
CA LYS A 15 11.18 -1.47 6.44
C LYS A 15 10.25 -2.53 7.05
N PRO A 16 9.77 -2.44 8.30
CA PRO A 16 8.87 -3.44 8.87
C PRO A 16 7.56 -3.59 8.08
N ILE A 17 7.07 -2.49 7.50
CA ILE A 17 5.85 -2.48 6.68
C ILE A 17 6.13 -3.16 5.33
N LEU A 18 7.27 -2.85 4.70
CA LEU A 18 7.70 -3.50 3.46
C LEU A 18 7.88 -5.01 3.65
N ASP A 19 8.51 -5.43 4.74
CA ASP A 19 8.73 -6.84 5.06
C ASP A 19 7.39 -7.57 5.31
N ALA A 20 6.42 -6.91 5.97
CA ALA A 20 5.06 -7.45 6.13
C ALA A 20 4.31 -7.63 4.80
N ILE A 21 4.44 -6.66 3.87
CA ILE A 21 3.85 -6.76 2.51
C ILE A 21 4.52 -7.88 1.71
N ALA A 22 5.84 -8.02 1.82
CA ALA A 22 6.60 -9.08 1.16
C ALA A 22 6.18 -10.48 1.67
N ALA A 23 5.94 -10.61 2.97
CA ALA A 23 5.54 -11.87 3.61
C ALA A 23 4.07 -12.26 3.37
N ALA A 24 3.21 -11.36 2.89
CA ALA A 24 1.79 -11.64 2.65
C ALA A 24 1.61 -12.75 1.60
N LYS A 25 0.78 -13.76 1.92
CA LYS A 25 0.58 -14.97 1.08
C LYS A 25 -0.82 -15.12 0.48
N LYS A 26 -1.86 -14.55 1.10
CA LYS A 26 -3.26 -14.78 0.72
C LYS A 26 -3.99 -13.51 0.29
N SER A 27 -3.90 -12.48 1.12
CA SER A 27 -4.53 -11.18 0.85
C SER A 27 -3.72 -10.03 1.43
N LEU A 28 -3.90 -8.85 0.85
CA LEU A 28 -3.39 -7.58 1.33
C LEU A 28 -4.49 -6.52 1.17
N GLN A 29 -4.81 -5.83 2.25
CA GLN A 29 -5.83 -4.79 2.25
C GLN A 29 -5.21 -3.53 2.83
N VAL A 30 -5.18 -2.46 2.03
CA VAL A 30 -4.56 -1.19 2.41
C VAL A 30 -5.63 -0.12 2.40
N LYS A 31 -5.64 0.72 3.43
CA LYS A 31 -6.39 1.98 3.46
C LYS A 31 -5.38 3.09 3.63
N MET A 32 -5.39 4.06 2.75
CA MET A 32 -4.40 5.13 2.79
C MET A 32 -5.04 6.51 2.59
N PHE A 33 -4.64 7.45 3.43
CA PHE A 33 -5.07 8.85 3.32
C PHE A 33 -4.32 9.54 2.16
N VAL A 34 -2.98 9.54 2.22
CA VAL A 34 -2.08 9.95 1.13
C VAL A 34 -1.08 8.83 0.92
N PHE A 35 -1.07 8.27 -0.28
CA PHE A 35 -0.13 7.23 -0.68
C PHE A 35 0.93 7.85 -1.58
N SER A 36 2.11 8.13 -1.03
CA SER A 36 3.20 8.83 -1.75
C SER A 36 4.54 8.09 -1.73
N ASP A 37 4.71 7.09 -0.87
CA ASP A 37 5.95 6.31 -0.80
C ASP A 37 6.06 5.36 -2.02
N PRO A 38 7.09 5.54 -2.89
CA PRO A 38 7.22 4.77 -4.11
C PRO A 38 7.59 3.31 -3.84
N ASP A 39 8.28 3.00 -2.75
CA ASP A 39 8.70 1.63 -2.44
C ASP A 39 7.54 0.83 -1.84
N LEU A 40 6.67 1.47 -1.05
CA LEU A 40 5.41 0.86 -0.64
C LEU A 40 4.49 0.57 -1.84
N LEU A 41 4.39 1.49 -2.81
CA LEU A 41 3.61 1.26 -4.03
C LEU A 41 4.15 0.06 -4.82
N LYS A 42 5.46 0.00 -5.05
CA LYS A 42 6.10 -1.15 -5.72
C LYS A 42 5.85 -2.45 -4.96
N ALA A 43 5.93 -2.43 -3.63
CA ALA A 43 5.70 -3.62 -2.79
C ALA A 43 4.26 -4.13 -2.91
N VAL A 44 3.26 -3.23 -2.91
CA VAL A 44 1.85 -3.57 -3.10
C VAL A 44 1.61 -4.19 -4.47
N ILE A 45 2.14 -3.59 -5.54
CA ILE A 45 2.04 -4.12 -6.90
C ILE A 45 2.75 -5.48 -7.00
N ALA A 46 3.93 -5.62 -6.42
CA ALA A 46 4.66 -6.89 -6.40
C ALA A 46 3.87 -7.99 -5.67
N ALA A 47 3.16 -7.66 -4.59
CA ALA A 47 2.28 -8.62 -3.90
C ALA A 47 1.16 -9.09 -4.82
N HIS A 48 0.52 -8.18 -5.56
CA HIS A 48 -0.50 -8.53 -6.55
C HIS A 48 0.04 -9.46 -7.63
N ASN A 49 1.21 -9.15 -8.19
CA ASN A 49 1.86 -9.96 -9.23
C ASN A 49 2.23 -11.37 -8.74
N ARG A 50 2.46 -11.57 -7.44
CA ARG A 50 2.65 -12.90 -6.83
C ARG A 50 1.36 -13.72 -6.71
N GLY A 51 0.20 -13.15 -7.04
CA GLY A 51 -1.12 -13.77 -6.90
C GLY A 51 -1.80 -13.51 -5.56
N VAL A 52 -1.27 -12.60 -4.72
CA VAL A 52 -1.95 -12.19 -3.48
C VAL A 52 -3.20 -11.39 -3.85
N LYS A 53 -4.34 -11.64 -3.18
CA LYS A 53 -5.55 -10.83 -3.37
C LYS A 53 -5.37 -9.45 -2.75
N VAL A 54 -5.00 -8.46 -3.57
CA VAL A 54 -4.75 -7.08 -3.14
C VAL A 54 -5.97 -6.19 -3.39
N ARG A 55 -6.32 -5.36 -2.40
CA ARG A 55 -7.27 -4.24 -2.52
C ARG A 55 -6.72 -3.01 -1.83
N VAL A 56 -6.82 -1.84 -2.46
CA VAL A 56 -6.29 -0.59 -1.91
C VAL A 56 -7.39 0.47 -1.92
N MET A 57 -7.81 0.92 -0.75
CA MET A 57 -8.72 2.05 -0.63
C MET A 57 -7.94 3.36 -0.48
N LEU A 58 -8.06 4.22 -1.47
CA LEU A 58 -7.47 5.57 -1.48
C LEU A 58 -8.54 6.59 -1.13
N ASN A 59 -8.15 7.67 -0.46
CA ASN A 59 -9.03 8.83 -0.36
C ASN A 59 -9.36 9.40 -1.75
N ALA A 60 -10.57 9.93 -1.88
CA ALA A 60 -10.99 10.70 -3.04
C ALA A 60 -10.29 12.08 -3.04
N ALA A 61 -10.44 12.79 -4.16
CA ALA A 61 -10.01 14.18 -4.26
C ALA A 61 -10.55 15.03 -3.11
N ARG A 62 -9.74 16.00 -2.66
CA ARG A 62 -10.13 17.00 -1.67
C ARG A 62 -11.30 17.82 -2.20
N ARG A 63 -11.96 18.57 -1.31
CA ARG A 63 -13.01 19.52 -1.69
C ARG A 63 -12.54 20.59 -2.70
N SER A 64 -11.24 20.88 -2.72
CA SER A 64 -10.60 21.78 -3.69
C SER A 64 -10.46 21.19 -5.10
N GLY A 65 -10.69 19.89 -5.28
CA GLY A 65 -10.45 19.16 -6.54
C GLY A 65 -9.05 18.55 -6.65
N GLU A 66 -8.14 18.84 -5.72
CA GLU A 66 -6.80 18.24 -5.67
C GLU A 66 -6.89 16.76 -5.27
N ASP A 67 -6.34 15.85 -6.09
CA ASP A 67 -6.24 14.42 -5.78
C ASP A 67 -4.77 14.04 -5.47
N ASP A 68 -4.45 13.95 -4.18
CA ASP A 68 -3.13 13.55 -3.68
C ASP A 68 -2.73 12.13 -4.14
N ASN A 69 -3.70 11.30 -4.56
CA ASN A 69 -3.49 9.90 -4.89
C ASN A 69 -3.64 9.61 -6.39
N GLU A 70 -3.80 10.61 -7.26
CA GLU A 70 -4.09 10.41 -8.69
C GLU A 70 -3.02 9.51 -9.36
N HIS A 71 -1.74 9.82 -9.12
CA HIS A 71 -0.63 9.07 -9.68
C HIS A 71 -0.63 7.61 -9.21
N VAL A 72 -0.85 7.39 -7.91
CA VAL A 72 -0.86 6.05 -7.32
C VAL A 72 -2.07 5.23 -7.78
N ARG A 73 -3.25 5.86 -7.87
CA ARG A 73 -4.46 5.23 -8.39
C ARG A 73 -4.22 4.70 -9.81
N LYS A 74 -3.71 5.54 -10.71
CA LYS A 74 -3.36 5.15 -12.09
C LYS A 74 -2.34 4.01 -12.13
N ALA A 75 -1.33 4.02 -11.27
CA ALA A 75 -0.33 2.96 -11.21
C ALA A 75 -0.92 1.62 -10.75
N LEU A 76 -1.82 1.65 -9.75
CA LEU A 76 -2.50 0.46 -9.24
C LEU A 76 -3.49 -0.12 -10.27
N GLU A 77 -4.30 0.73 -10.90
CA GLU A 77 -5.22 0.33 -11.97
C GLU A 77 -4.48 -0.30 -13.16
N LYS A 78 -3.37 0.32 -13.60
CA LYS A 78 -2.52 -0.23 -14.67
C LYS A 78 -1.93 -1.59 -14.31
N ALA A 79 -1.67 -1.84 -13.01
CA ALA A 79 -1.19 -3.12 -12.52
C ALA A 79 -2.30 -4.16 -12.29
N GLY A 80 -3.58 -3.82 -12.51
CA GLY A 80 -4.72 -4.71 -12.27
C GLY A 80 -5.12 -4.83 -10.78
N VAL A 81 -4.60 -3.94 -9.93
CA VAL A 81 -4.98 -3.90 -8.51
C VAL A 81 -6.32 -3.21 -8.35
N ALA A 82 -7.24 -3.82 -7.60
CA ALA A 82 -8.52 -3.20 -7.29
C ALA A 82 -8.34 -2.00 -6.34
N THR A 83 -8.82 -0.84 -6.77
CA THR A 83 -8.81 0.44 -6.02
C THR A 83 -10.21 1.00 -5.79
#